data_AF-A0A7H4MJ34-F1
#
_entry.id   AF-A0A7H4MJ34-F1
#
_cell.length_a   1.000
_cell.length_b   1.000
_cell.length_c   1.000
_cell.angle_alpha   90.00
_cell.angle_beta   90.00
_cell.angle_gamma   90.00
#
_symmetry.space_group_name_H-M   'P 1'
#
loop_
_entity.id
_entity.type
_entity.pdbx_description
1 polymer ?
#
loop_
_entity_poly.entity_id
_entity_poly.type
_entity_poly.pdbx_seq_one_letter_code
_entity_poly.pdbx_strand_id
1 'polypeptide(L)'
;MTLQELSREPMILLDAVPSKNYFISIFKEKGYHPEVAYSSPSIEMVRCMVGQGLGFSVLVTRPCCDMTYDGERVVQRDIADEMPASTLIMAHLANNEPTRPTQLFMDYCRSIELTQLTPEITPVDPAGLIFCRHSAS
;
A
#
# COMPACT_ATOMS: atom_id res chain seq x y z
N MET A 1 -9.30 11.73 5.20
CA MET A 1 -9.86 11.23 3.93
C MET A 1 -10.50 9.89 4.21
N THR A 2 -11.74 9.70 3.77
CA THR A 2 -12.49 8.46 3.95
C THR A 2 -12.57 7.66 2.65
N LEU A 3 -12.86 6.36 2.75
CA LEU A 3 -13.18 5.52 1.60
C LEU A 3 -14.37 6.03 0.82
N GLN A 4 -15.36 6.63 1.49
CA GLN A 4 -16.52 7.22 0.83
C GLN A 4 -16.10 8.37 -0.09
N GLU A 5 -15.24 9.27 0.39
CA GLU A 5 -14.72 10.40 -0.41
C GLU A 5 -13.92 9.88 -1.60
N LEU A 6 -12.99 8.95 -1.35
CA LEU A 6 -12.15 8.36 -2.40
C LEU A 6 -12.97 7.58 -3.44
N SER A 7 -14.07 6.95 -3.06
CA SER A 7 -14.92 6.20 -4.00
C SER A 7 -15.55 7.05 -5.10
N ARG A 8 -15.55 8.38 -4.94
CA ARG A 8 -16.05 9.35 -5.92
C ARG A 8 -14.98 9.86 -6.89
N GLU A 9 -13.73 9.46 -6.69
CA GLU A 9 -12.59 9.85 -7.51
C GLU A 9 -12.13 8.71 -8.42
N PRO A 10 -11.47 9.00 -9.55
CA PRO A 10 -10.91 7.96 -10.41
C PRO A 10 -9.79 7.23 -9.69
N MET A 11 -9.94 5.90 -9.57
CA MET A 11 -8.97 5.03 -8.94
C MET A 11 -7.95 4.52 -9.95
N ILE A 12 -6.67 4.59 -9.57
CA ILE A 12 -5.54 4.01 -10.26
C ILE A 12 -5.10 2.77 -9.48
N LEU A 13 -5.42 1.60 -10.02
CA LEU A 13 -5.25 0.32 -9.33
C LEU A 13 -3.84 -0.26 -9.53
N LEU A 14 -3.19 -0.61 -8.41
CA LEU A 14 -2.03 -1.49 -8.44
C LEU A 14 -2.49 -2.95 -8.67
N ASP A 15 -2.37 -3.40 -9.91
CA ASP A 15 -2.78 -4.73 -10.38
C ASP A 15 -1.66 -5.76 -10.20
N ALA A 16 -1.17 -5.89 -8.96
CA ALA A 16 -0.22 -6.92 -8.58
C ALA A 16 -0.96 -8.08 -7.89
N VAL A 17 -0.62 -9.33 -8.21
CA VAL A 17 -1.13 -10.51 -7.49
C VAL A 17 -0.35 -10.67 -6.18
N PRO A 18 -0.99 -10.94 -5.02
CA PRO A 18 -2.43 -11.15 -4.78
C PRO A 18 -3.25 -9.88 -4.54
N SER A 19 -2.60 -8.71 -4.54
CA SER A 19 -3.13 -7.42 -4.08
C SER A 19 -4.28 -6.81 -4.89
N LYS A 20 -4.52 -7.23 -6.15
CA LYS A 20 -5.60 -6.68 -6.99
C LYS A 20 -6.97 -6.73 -6.31
N ASN A 21 -7.32 -7.91 -5.77
CA ASN A 21 -8.62 -8.11 -5.13
C ASN A 21 -8.71 -7.41 -3.78
N TYR A 22 -7.58 -7.23 -3.09
CA TYR A 22 -7.52 -6.62 -1.77
C TYR A 22 -7.95 -5.15 -1.80
N PHE A 23 -7.37 -4.34 -2.70
CA PHE A 23 -7.70 -2.92 -2.73
C PHE A 23 -9.16 -2.67 -3.13
N ILE A 24 -9.71 -3.49 -4.03
CA ILE A 24 -11.13 -3.39 -4.41
C ILE A 24 -12.04 -3.91 -3.28
N SER A 25 -11.66 -4.98 -2.57
CA SER A 25 -12.49 -5.56 -1.52
C SER A 25 -12.68 -4.59 -0.35
N ILE A 26 -11.66 -3.80 -0.01
CA ILE A 26 -11.74 -2.76 1.03
C ILE A 26 -12.91 -1.80 0.79
N PHE A 27 -13.11 -1.34 -0.44
CA PHE A 27 -14.24 -0.47 -0.77
C PHE A 27 -15.56 -1.25 -0.77
N LYS A 28 -15.57 -2.46 -1.36
CA LYS A 28 -16.78 -3.28 -1.48
C LYS A 28 -17.34 -3.72 -0.13
N GLU A 29 -16.50 -4.03 0.84
CA GLU A 29 -16.90 -4.42 2.21
C GLU A 29 -17.67 -3.30 2.91
N LYS A 30 -17.44 -2.03 2.55
CA LYS A 30 -18.16 -0.85 3.05
C LYS A 30 -19.31 -0.41 2.13
N GLY A 31 -19.60 -1.17 1.07
CA GLY A 31 -20.66 -0.87 0.10
C GLY A 31 -20.29 0.19 -0.95
N TYR A 32 -18.99 0.49 -1.11
CA TYR A 32 -18.50 1.44 -2.11
C TYR A 32 -17.97 0.72 -3.36
N HIS A 33 -18.08 1.40 -4.51
CA HIS A 33 -17.69 0.87 -5.81
C HIS A 33 -16.85 1.91 -6.56
N PRO A 34 -15.54 2.02 -6.27
CA PRO A 34 -14.68 2.98 -6.94
C PRO A 34 -14.57 2.65 -8.43
N GLU A 35 -14.55 3.69 -9.26
CA GLU A 35 -14.28 3.56 -10.70
C GLU A 35 -12.78 3.38 -10.93
N VAL A 36 -12.39 2.23 -11.49
CA VAL A 36 -10.98 1.99 -11.86
C VAL A 36 -10.74 2.61 -13.24
N ALA A 37 -10.14 3.80 -13.26
CA ALA A 37 -9.80 4.51 -14.49
C ALA A 37 -8.58 3.87 -15.19
N TYR A 38 -7.59 3.45 -14.40
CA TYR A 38 -6.35 2.84 -14.90
C TYR A 38 -5.87 1.73 -13.98
N SER A 39 -5.11 0.77 -14.52
CA SER A 39 -4.50 -0.30 -13.74
C SER A 39 -3.12 -0.67 -14.27
N SER A 40 -2.17 -0.95 -13.36
CA SER A 40 -0.83 -1.43 -13.73
C SER A 40 -0.25 -2.33 -12.65
N PRO A 41 0.52 -3.38 -12.99
CA PRO A 41 1.23 -4.20 -12.00
C PRO A 41 2.44 -3.48 -11.40
N SER A 42 2.87 -2.34 -11.97
CA SER A 42 4.04 -1.59 -11.52
C SER A 42 3.64 -0.47 -10.56
N ILE A 43 4.20 -0.49 -9.34
CA ILE A 43 3.99 0.57 -8.35
C ILE A 43 4.44 1.94 -8.88
N GLU A 44 5.57 2.02 -9.58
CA GLU A 44 6.07 3.29 -10.10
C GLU A 44 5.20 3.82 -11.25
N MET A 45 4.66 2.95 -12.10
CA MET A 45 3.72 3.38 -13.13
C MET A 45 2.45 3.96 -12.50
N VAL A 46 1.92 3.31 -11.46
CA VAL A 46 0.79 3.82 -10.67
C VAL A 46 1.13 5.17 -10.05
N ARG A 47 2.31 5.30 -9.42
CA ARG A 47 2.75 6.55 -8.80
C ARG A 47 2.87 7.68 -9.82
N CYS A 48 3.46 7.45 -10.99
CA CYS A 48 3.54 8.44 -12.06
C CYS A 48 2.14 8.89 -12.54
N MET A 49 1.19 7.97 -12.73
CA MET A 49 -0.17 8.36 -13.13
C MET A 49 -0.89 9.19 -12.05
N VAL A 50 -0.68 8.89 -10.77
CA VAL A 50 -1.14 9.73 -9.66
C VAL A 50 -0.43 11.08 -9.67
N GLY A 51 0.89 11.09 -9.88
CA GLY A 51 1.72 12.28 -10.02
C GLY A 51 1.29 13.18 -11.17
N GLN A 52 0.73 12.64 -12.24
CA GLN A 52 0.15 13.40 -13.35
C GLN A 52 -1.31 13.84 -13.11
N GLY A 53 -1.87 13.60 -11.92
CA GLY A 53 -3.23 14.01 -11.57
C GLY A 53 -4.34 13.18 -12.22
N LEU A 54 -4.05 11.98 -12.73
CA LEU A 54 -5.06 11.12 -13.36
C LEU A 54 -6.02 10.45 -12.37
N GLY A 55 -5.75 10.58 -11.06
CA GLY A 55 -6.56 10.03 -9.99
C GLY A 55 -5.78 9.77 -8.72
N PHE A 56 -6.34 8.92 -7.86
CA PHE A 56 -5.70 8.48 -6.62
C PHE A 56 -5.32 7.00 -6.70
N SER A 57 -4.42 6.56 -5.83
CA SER A 57 -4.16 5.13 -5.64
C SER A 57 -4.12 4.78 -4.16
N VAL A 58 -4.40 3.51 -3.84
CA VAL A 58 -4.30 2.95 -2.50
C VAL A 58 -3.15 1.96 -2.49
N LEU A 59 -2.20 2.14 -1.58
CA LEU A 59 -0.98 1.33 -1.49
C LEU A 59 -0.73 0.91 -0.03
N VAL A 60 -0.11 -0.26 0.15
CA VAL A 60 0.40 -0.72 1.46
C VAL A 60 1.88 -0.37 1.66
N THR A 61 2.62 -0.26 0.55
CA THR A 61 4.03 0.12 0.58
C THR A 61 4.13 1.64 0.65
N ARG A 62 4.98 2.15 1.56
CA ARG A 62 5.35 3.56 1.64
C ARG A 62 6.77 3.78 1.10
N PRO A 63 6.93 4.15 -0.18
CA PRO A 63 8.24 4.57 -0.69
C PRO A 63 8.79 5.75 0.12
N CYS A 64 10.10 5.73 0.42
CA CYS A 64 10.76 6.80 1.17
C CYS A 64 10.84 8.14 0.40
N CYS A 65 10.66 8.10 -0.92
CA CYS A 65 10.71 9.26 -1.79
C CYS A 65 9.29 9.69 -2.18
N ASP A 66 9.00 10.97 -2.07
CA ASP A 66 7.74 11.59 -2.51
C ASP A 66 7.75 11.93 -4.02
N MET A 67 8.91 11.88 -4.67
CA MET A 67 9.08 12.11 -6.09
C MET A 67 8.86 10.83 -6.91
N THR A 68 8.16 10.95 -8.02
CA THR A 68 7.92 9.90 -9.02
C THR A 68 9.01 9.93 -10.09
N TYR A 69 9.11 8.89 -10.92
CA TYR A 69 10.17 8.78 -11.93
C TYR A 69 10.10 9.84 -13.03
N ASP A 70 8.92 10.39 -13.29
CA ASP A 70 8.68 11.51 -14.21
C ASP A 70 8.87 12.89 -13.55
N GLY A 71 9.30 12.94 -12.28
CA GLY A 71 9.66 14.17 -11.58
C GLY A 71 8.51 14.86 -10.83
N GLU A 72 7.31 14.27 -10.85
CA GLU A 72 6.16 14.78 -10.10
C GLU A 72 6.24 14.45 -8.61
N ARG A 73 5.55 15.23 -7.78
CA ARG A 73 5.43 14.96 -6.34
C ARG A 73 4.07 14.37 -6.00
N VAL A 74 4.08 13.30 -5.22
CA VAL A 74 2.89 12.67 -4.65
C VAL A 74 2.90 12.78 -3.14
N VAL A 75 1.72 12.99 -2.56
CA VAL A 75 1.53 13.03 -1.11
C VAL A 75 0.88 11.73 -0.66
N GLN A 76 1.45 11.12 0.37
CA GLN A 76 0.91 9.93 1.04
C GLN A 76 0.11 10.37 2.27
N ARG A 77 -1.10 9.83 2.43
CA ARG A 77 -1.99 10.14 3.55
C ARG A 77 -2.69 8.89 4.05
N ASP A 78 -2.95 8.84 5.35
CA ASP A 78 -3.70 7.76 5.96
C ASP A 78 -5.20 7.86 5.63
N ILE A 79 -5.84 6.70 5.50
CA ILE A 79 -7.29 6.60 5.31
C ILE A 79 -7.95 6.50 6.69
N ALA A 80 -8.98 7.29 6.95
CA ALA A 80 -9.59 7.39 8.28
C ALA A 80 -10.48 6.20 8.65
N ASP A 81 -10.93 5.41 7.67
CA ASP A 81 -11.77 4.24 7.88
C ASP A 81 -10.98 3.07 8.47
N GLU A 82 -11.58 2.36 9.42
CA GLU A 82 -11.04 1.09 9.90
C GLU A 82 -11.03 0.03 8.79
N MET A 83 -9.89 -0.66 8.67
CA MET A 83 -9.59 -1.66 7.66
C MET A 83 -8.91 -2.90 8.26
N PRO A 84 -9.07 -4.07 7.62
CA PRO A 84 -8.32 -5.26 8.03
C PRO A 84 -6.81 -5.05 7.82
N ALA A 85 -6.04 -5.36 8.88
CA ALA A 85 -4.58 -5.22 8.86
C ALA A 85 -3.93 -6.09 7.78
N SER A 86 -3.06 -5.49 6.96
CA SER A 86 -2.20 -6.23 6.05
C SER A 86 -0.97 -6.72 6.80
N THR A 87 -0.84 -8.03 6.98
CA THR A 87 0.26 -8.63 7.75
C THR A 87 1.24 -9.33 6.82
N LEU A 88 2.52 -8.96 6.90
CA LEU A 88 3.60 -9.72 6.25
C LEU A 88 3.86 -11.01 7.05
N ILE A 89 3.85 -12.15 6.38
CA ILE A 89 4.09 -13.46 7.00
C ILE A 89 5.34 -14.12 6.45
N MET A 90 5.97 -14.96 7.28
CA MET A 90 6.98 -15.93 6.83
C MET A 90 6.33 -17.30 6.72
N ALA A 91 6.47 -17.95 5.57
CA ALA A 91 5.89 -19.26 5.29
C ALA A 91 6.99 -20.29 4.98
N HIS A 92 6.83 -21.51 5.48
CA HIS A 92 7.65 -22.67 5.13
C HIS A 92 6.75 -23.91 4.96
N LEU A 93 7.25 -24.94 4.28
CA LEU A 93 6.50 -26.18 4.11
C LEU A 93 6.31 -26.86 5.48
N ALA A 94 5.07 -27.30 5.77
CA ALA A 94 4.72 -27.90 7.06
C ALA A 94 5.50 -29.21 7.35
N ASN A 95 5.88 -29.93 6.30
CA ASN A 95 6.63 -31.18 6.39
C ASN A 95 8.15 -30.98 6.36
N ASN A 96 8.64 -29.74 6.37
CA ASN A 96 10.06 -29.43 6.35
C ASN A 96 10.37 -28.39 7.42
N GLU A 97 11.03 -28.81 8.50
CA GLU A 97 11.51 -27.86 9.50
C GLU A 97 12.56 -26.93 8.89
N PRO A 98 12.46 -25.61 9.10
CA PRO A 98 13.47 -24.68 8.64
C PRO A 98 14.83 -25.04 9.20
N THR A 99 15.87 -24.97 8.37
CA THR A 99 17.25 -25.21 8.81
C THR A 99 17.67 -24.23 9.91
N ARG A 100 18.71 -24.56 10.69
CA ARG A 100 19.19 -23.66 11.76
C ARG A 100 19.52 -22.24 11.26
N PRO A 101 20.20 -22.04 10.11
CA PRO A 101 20.36 -20.69 9.54
C PRO A 101 19.04 -20.00 9.19
N THR A 102 18.06 -20.73 8.65
CA THR A 102 16.73 -20.17 8.33
C THR A 102 15.98 -19.73 9.57
N GLN A 103 16.01 -20.53 10.65
CA GLN A 103 15.38 -20.16 11.93
C GLN A 103 16.00 -18.87 12.48
N LEU A 104 17.33 -18.76 12.49
CA LEU A 104 18.03 -17.55 12.92
C LEU A 104 17.65 -16.33 12.08
N PHE A 105 17.50 -16.49 10.76
CA PHE A 105 17.02 -15.41 9.90
C PHE A 105 15.57 -15.01 10.21
N MET A 106 14.69 -15.98 10.44
CA MET A 106 13.29 -15.71 10.81
C MET A 106 13.20 -14.98 12.16
N ASP A 107 13.98 -15.39 13.16
CA ASP A 107 14.05 -14.74 14.46
C ASP A 107 14.60 -13.31 14.33
N TYR A 108 15.63 -13.12 13.52
CA TYR A 108 16.18 -11.81 13.21
C TYR A 108 15.13 -10.90 12.56
N CYS A 109 14.41 -11.38 11.54
CA CYS A 109 13.33 -10.62 10.89
C CYS A 109 12.21 -10.23 11.87
N ARG A 110 11.85 -11.10 12.83
CA ARG A 110 10.85 -10.77 13.87
C ARG A 110 11.36 -9.74 14.88
N SER A 111 12.66 -9.72 15.12
CA SER A 111 13.28 -8.76 16.05
C SER A 111 13.38 -7.34 15.49
N ILE A 112 13.31 -7.19 14.17
CA ILE A 112 13.34 -5.89 13.50
C ILE A 112 11.93 -5.32 13.40
N GLU A 113 11.73 -4.14 13.96
CA GLU A 113 10.60 -3.30 13.58
C GLU A 113 10.83 -2.78 12.16
N LEU A 114 10.03 -3.26 11.20
CA LEU A 114 10.02 -2.74 9.82
C LEU A 114 9.66 -1.24 9.75
N THR A 115 9.21 -0.66 10.87
CA THR A 115 8.84 0.74 11.06
C THR A 115 10.03 1.70 11.08
N GLN A 116 11.25 1.25 11.39
CA GLN A 116 12.37 2.16 11.72
C GLN A 116 13.31 2.55 10.55
N LEU A 117 12.88 2.38 9.29
CA LEU A 117 13.68 2.83 8.14
C LEU A 117 13.38 4.27 7.67
N THR A 118 12.56 5.04 8.39
CA THR A 118 12.23 6.44 8.05
C THR A 118 12.36 7.39 9.25
N PRO A 119 13.12 8.51 9.17
CA PRO A 119 13.32 9.41 10.30
C PRO A 119 12.10 10.25 10.72
N GLU A 120 11.07 10.45 9.89
CA GLU A 120 9.98 11.39 10.23
C GLU A 120 8.63 11.01 9.59
N ILE A 121 7.93 9.99 10.11
CA ILE A 121 6.50 9.79 9.81
C ILE A 121 5.78 9.36 11.10
N THR A 122 4.63 10.00 11.36
CA THR A 122 3.71 9.78 12.49
C THR A 122 3.30 8.32 12.70
N PRO A 123 2.70 7.96 13.86
CA PRO A 123 2.39 6.58 14.21
C PRO A 123 1.62 5.88 13.10
N VAL A 124 2.14 4.74 12.66
CA VAL A 124 1.60 3.96 11.56
C VAL A 124 0.29 3.33 12.01
N ASP A 125 -0.79 3.58 11.26
CA ASP A 125 -2.03 2.81 11.39
C ASP A 125 -1.70 1.31 11.22
N PRO A 126 -2.14 0.42 12.13
CA PRO A 126 -2.02 -1.04 11.99
C PRO A 126 -2.48 -1.59 10.63
N ALA A 127 -3.37 -0.88 9.93
CA ALA A 127 -3.82 -1.24 8.59
C ALA A 127 -2.74 -1.06 7.50
N GLY A 128 -1.79 -0.13 7.69
CA GLY A 128 -0.68 0.15 6.77
C GLY A 128 -1.08 0.77 5.43
N LEU A 129 -2.37 1.08 5.22
CA LEU A 129 -2.90 1.59 3.97
C LEU A 129 -2.77 3.10 3.87
N ILE A 130 -2.13 3.56 2.79
CA ILE A 130 -2.07 4.96 2.39
C ILE A 130 -2.82 5.16 1.10
N PHE A 131 -3.40 6.35 0.94
CA PHE A 131 -3.73 6.84 -0.39
C PHE A 131 -2.68 7.85 -0.86
N CYS A 132 -2.36 7.78 -2.15
CA CYS A 132 -1.50 8.73 -2.85
C CYS A 132 -2.35 9.67 -3.71
N ARG A 133 -2.05 10.96 -3.66
CA ARG A 133 -2.62 11.98 -4.56
C ARG A 133 -1.53 12.94 -5.05
N HIS A 134 -1.79 13.61 -6.17
CA HIS A 134 -0.93 14.67 -6.67
C HIS A 134 -0.76 15.80 -5.63
N SER A 135 0.45 16.33 -5.48
CA SER A 135 0.75 17.34 -4.45
C SER A 135 0.05 18.69 -4.63
N ALA A 136 -0.36 19.04 -5.85
CA ALA A 136 -1.08 20.28 -6.13
C ALA A 136 -2.62 20.14 -6.03
N SER A 137 -3.15 19.07 -5.42
CA SER A 137 -4.58 18.72 -5.38
C SER A 137 -5.08 18.32 -4.00
#